data_AF-A0A1Y4WLH3-F1
#
_entry.id   AF-A0A1Y4WLH3-F1
#
_cell.length_a   1.000
_cell.length_b   1.000
_cell.length_c   1.000
_cell.angle_alpha   90.00
_cell.angle_beta   90.00
_cell.angle_gamma   90.00
#
_symmetry.space_group_name_H-M   'P 1'
#
loop_
_entity.id
_entity.type
_entity.pdbx_description
1 polymer ?
#
loop_
_entity_poly.entity_id
_entity_poly.type
_entity_poly.pdbx_seq_one_letter_code
_entity_poly.pdbx_strand_id
1 'polypeptide(L)'
;MAEVKKMAHSSAATPEQAGRENHWKGDVSHQKHTTQGPGGQRKIADLLSYGQENAIPRRHLEKLTGLDGRTVRLMIERERHEGVPILADNVTGYYLPATEHERAACVRSMRHRAGEIMKSARAIERAEG
;
A
#
# COMPACT_ATOMS: atom_id res chain seq x y z
N MET A 1 17.13 -54.90 -12.18
CA MET A 1 17.51 -53.49 -11.92
C MET A 1 17.43 -53.25 -10.42
N ALA A 2 18.44 -52.57 -9.90
CA ALA A 2 18.55 -52.00 -8.56
C ALA A 2 18.92 -52.96 -7.40
N GLU A 3 20.23 -53.12 -7.19
CA GLU A 3 20.78 -53.08 -5.84
C GLU A 3 22.01 -52.16 -5.86
N VAL A 4 21.91 -51.01 -5.17
CA VAL A 4 23.07 -50.17 -4.87
C VAL A 4 23.02 -49.86 -3.37
N LYS A 5 23.86 -50.59 -2.66
CA LYS A 5 24.34 -50.34 -1.31
C LYS A 5 25.42 -49.26 -1.37
N LYS A 6 25.29 -48.18 -0.59
CA LYS A 6 26.41 -47.48 0.09
C LYS A 6 25.93 -46.59 1.25
N MET A 7 26.50 -46.86 2.43
CA MET A 7 26.52 -46.05 3.65
C MET A 7 27.00 -44.61 3.41
N ALA A 8 26.51 -43.67 4.22
CA ALA A 8 27.33 -42.93 5.19
C ALA A 8 26.47 -41.93 5.98
N HIS A 9 26.32 -42.17 7.28
CA HIS A 9 25.90 -41.15 8.24
C HIS A 9 27.06 -40.16 8.42
N SER A 10 26.82 -38.87 8.22
CA SER A 10 27.74 -37.81 8.66
C SER A 10 27.11 -37.05 9.80
N SER A 11 27.64 -37.30 10.99
CA SER A 11 27.52 -36.50 12.21
C SER A 11 28.43 -35.26 12.13
N ALA A 12 28.15 -34.29 13.01
CA ALA A 12 28.89 -33.04 13.31
C ALA A 12 28.41 -31.83 12.49
N ALA A 13 28.18 -30.63 13.04
CA ALA A 13 28.40 -30.11 14.39
C ALA A 13 27.44 -28.94 14.64
N THR A 14 26.97 -28.83 15.88
CA THR A 14 26.43 -27.60 16.48
C THR A 14 27.48 -26.49 16.43
N PRO A 15 27.07 -25.23 16.22
CA PRO A 15 27.58 -24.19 17.10
C PRO A 15 26.45 -23.50 17.86
N GLU A 16 26.82 -23.22 19.09
CA GLU A 16 26.12 -22.59 20.18
C GLU A 16 26.03 -21.06 19.97
N GLN A 17 25.02 -20.45 20.59
CA GLN A 17 24.84 -19.00 20.85
C GLN A 17 24.47 -18.12 19.62
N ALA A 18 23.64 -17.10 19.73
CA ALA A 18 23.25 -16.30 20.88
C ALA A 18 21.79 -15.81 20.73
N GLY A 19 21.11 -15.63 21.86
CA GLY A 19 19.83 -14.93 21.91
C GLY A 19 19.97 -13.55 21.26
N ARG A 20 19.18 -13.30 20.21
CA ARG A 20 18.98 -11.96 19.69
C ARG A 20 17.49 -11.71 19.64
N GLU A 21 17.02 -11.26 20.80
CA GLU A 21 15.94 -10.31 20.98
C GLU A 21 15.96 -9.25 19.88
N ASN A 22 15.32 -9.56 18.75
CA ASN A 22 15.04 -8.55 17.74
C ASN A 22 13.76 -7.85 18.18
N HIS A 23 13.95 -6.92 19.10
CA HIS A 23 13.03 -5.86 19.46
C HIS A 23 12.52 -5.27 18.13
N TRP A 24 11.32 -5.63 17.70
CA TRP A 24 10.62 -4.94 16.62
C TRP A 24 10.20 -3.57 17.17
N LYS A 25 11.20 -2.69 17.31
CA LYS A 25 10.98 -1.27 17.51
C LYS A 25 10.52 -0.79 16.15
N GLY A 26 9.22 -0.89 15.91
CA GLY A 26 8.55 -0.28 14.78
C GLY A 26 8.81 1.21 14.87
N ASP A 27 9.87 1.65 14.19
CA ASP A 27 10.09 3.05 13.92
C ASP A 27 9.03 3.45 12.88
N VAL A 28 7.82 3.69 13.38
CA VAL A 28 6.83 4.48 12.66
C VAL A 28 7.44 5.86 12.58
N SER A 29 8.31 6.04 11.58
CA SER A 29 8.80 7.33 11.14
C SER A 29 7.56 8.16 10.88
N HIS A 30 7.20 8.98 11.87
CA HIS A 30 6.31 10.10 11.71
C HIS A 30 7.10 11.14 10.93
N GLN A 31 7.43 10.85 9.68
CA GLN A 31 7.74 11.89 8.71
C GLN A 31 6.46 12.71 8.61
N LYS A 32 6.39 13.74 9.44
CA LYS A 32 5.53 14.89 9.24
C LYS A 32 5.96 15.41 7.88
N HIS A 33 5.26 15.03 6.82
CA HIS A 33 5.36 15.66 5.51
C HIS A 33 4.75 17.07 5.59
N THR A 34 5.24 17.88 6.53
CA THR A 34 4.91 19.29 6.75
C THR A 34 6.19 20.06 6.48
N THR A 35 6.65 20.04 5.24
CA THR A 35 7.50 21.12 4.75
C THR A 35 6.53 22.24 4.37
N GLN A 36 6.23 23.12 5.32
CA GLN A 36 5.53 24.38 5.03
C GLN A 36 6.50 25.29 4.26
N GLY A 37 6.41 25.26 2.92
CA GLY A 37 6.90 26.35 2.09
C GLY A 37 5.92 27.53 2.10
N PRO A 38 6.31 28.72 1.62
CA PRO A 38 5.54 29.97 1.76
C PRO A 38 4.16 30.02 1.06
N GLY A 39 3.70 28.93 0.45
CA GLY A 39 2.33 28.74 0.03
C GLY A 39 1.92 27.33 0.45
N GLY A 40 0.88 27.20 1.28
CA GLY A 40 0.45 25.91 1.84
C GLY A 40 0.43 24.79 0.79
N GLN A 41 0.77 23.56 1.21
CA GLN A 41 0.81 22.40 0.32
C GLN A 41 -0.47 22.35 -0.54
N ARG A 42 -0.32 22.52 -1.86
CA ARG A 42 -1.44 22.41 -2.82
C ARG A 42 -2.07 21.03 -2.64
N LYS A 43 -3.40 20.97 -2.59
CA LYS A 43 -4.11 19.71 -2.47
C LYS A 43 -3.96 18.93 -3.78
N ILE A 44 -3.85 17.61 -3.69
CA ILE A 44 -3.84 16.74 -4.87
C ILE A 44 -5.15 16.88 -5.64
N ALA A 45 -6.28 17.02 -4.95
CA ALA A 45 -7.57 17.22 -5.61
C ALA A 45 -7.62 18.44 -6.55
N ASP A 46 -6.89 19.51 -6.23
CA ASP A 46 -6.82 20.71 -7.07
C ASP A 46 -6.09 20.45 -8.41
N LEU A 47 -5.38 19.33 -8.51
CA LEU A 47 -4.66 18.89 -9.71
C LEU A 47 -5.46 17.87 -10.54
N LEU A 48 -6.63 17.45 -10.07
CA LEU A 48 -7.42 16.39 -10.68
C LEU A 48 -8.66 16.95 -11.39
N SER A 49 -8.93 16.37 -12.55
CA SER A 49 -10.17 16.60 -13.29
C SER A 49 -11.26 15.60 -12.88
N TYR A 50 -12.50 15.95 -13.18
CA TYR A 50 -13.66 15.08 -12.97
C TYR A 50 -13.79 14.02 -14.07
N GLY A 51 -14.27 12.83 -13.70
CA GLY A 51 -14.53 11.71 -14.62
C GLY A 51 -13.32 10.80 -14.83
N GLN A 52 -13.58 9.50 -14.92
CA GLN A 52 -12.56 8.47 -15.14
C GLN A 52 -11.77 8.72 -16.44
N GLU A 53 -12.41 9.27 -17.47
CA GLU A 53 -11.79 9.61 -18.75
C GLU A 53 -10.66 10.64 -18.62
N ASN A 54 -10.64 11.42 -17.54
CA ASN A 54 -9.62 12.42 -17.25
C ASN A 54 -8.61 11.97 -16.18
N ALA A 55 -8.58 10.67 -15.86
CA ALA A 55 -7.68 10.13 -14.86
C ALA A 55 -6.21 10.33 -15.23
N ILE A 56 -5.41 10.78 -14.26
CA ILE A 56 -3.98 10.98 -14.44
C ILE A 56 -3.15 9.93 -13.71
N PRO A 57 -2.13 9.32 -14.37
CA PRO A 57 -1.25 8.36 -13.72
C PRO A 57 -0.46 8.98 -12.57
N ARG A 58 -0.09 8.16 -11.58
CA ARG A 58 0.76 8.57 -10.45
C ARG A 58 2.05 9.28 -10.89
N ARG A 59 2.69 8.80 -11.96
CA ARG A 59 3.92 9.40 -12.52
C ARG A 59 3.71 10.84 -12.99
N HIS A 60 2.50 11.19 -13.41
CA HIS A 60 2.17 12.57 -13.79
C HIS A 60 2.01 13.44 -12.54
N LEU A 61 1.33 12.95 -11.51
CA LEU A 61 1.24 13.63 -10.21
C LEU A 61 2.62 13.87 -9.58
N GLU A 62 3.54 12.90 -9.66
CA GLU A 62 4.93 13.08 -9.21
C GLU A 62 5.62 14.27 -9.92
N LYS A 63 5.42 14.42 -11.24
CA LYS A 63 5.97 15.54 -12.02
C LYS A 63 5.32 16.89 -11.67
N LEU A 64 4.00 16.92 -11.48
CA LEU A 64 3.26 18.15 -11.18
C LEU A 64 3.55 18.67 -9.77
N THR A 65 3.79 17.78 -8.83
CA THR A 65 4.01 18.11 -7.42
C THR A 65 5.49 18.22 -7.05
N GLY A 66 6.39 17.60 -7.82
CA GLY A 66 7.79 17.43 -7.45
C GLY A 66 8.01 16.44 -6.30
N LEU A 67 6.97 15.70 -5.92
CA LEU A 67 7.00 14.75 -4.80
C LEU A 67 7.20 13.32 -5.30
N ASP A 68 7.78 12.48 -4.46
CA ASP A 68 7.91 11.06 -4.75
C ASP A 68 6.55 10.33 -4.64
N GLY A 69 6.46 9.16 -5.29
CA GLY A 69 5.21 8.41 -5.37
C GLY A 69 4.68 7.85 -4.05
N ARG A 70 5.48 7.80 -2.97
CA ARG A 70 5.00 7.48 -1.62
C ARG A 70 4.32 8.70 -1.03
N THR A 71 4.94 9.87 -1.08
CA THR A 71 4.37 11.12 -0.56
C THR A 71 3.06 11.47 -1.26
N VAL A 72 3.00 11.34 -2.60
CA VAL A 72 1.75 11.55 -3.37
C VAL A 72 0.61 10.67 -2.86
N ARG A 73 0.87 9.38 -2.58
CA ARG A 73 -0.16 8.46 -2.08
C ARG A 73 -0.62 8.81 -0.67
N LEU A 74 0.30 9.21 0.20
CA LEU A 74 -0.04 9.64 1.56
C LEU A 74 -0.92 10.88 1.55
N MET A 75 -0.66 11.84 0.66
CA MET A 75 -1.51 13.01 0.47
C MET A 75 -2.90 12.64 -0.03
N ILE A 76 -2.99 11.78 -1.05
CA ILE A 76 -4.28 11.28 -1.57
C ILE A 76 -5.10 10.61 -0.48
N GLU A 77 -4.48 9.73 0.32
CA GLU A 77 -5.21 9.01 1.36
C GLU A 77 -5.63 9.95 2.51
N ARG A 78 -4.80 10.93 2.86
CA ARG A 78 -5.18 11.99 3.78
C ARG A 78 -6.41 12.76 3.29
N GLU A 79 -6.40 13.21 2.04
CA GLU A 79 -7.53 13.95 1.45
C GLU A 79 -8.80 13.08 1.40
N ARG A 80 -8.68 11.78 1.12
CA ARG A 80 -9.80 10.83 1.22
C ARG A 80 -10.37 10.73 2.63
N HIS A 81 -9.50 10.66 3.65
CA HIS A 81 -9.94 10.67 5.05
C HIS A 81 -10.59 11.99 5.47
N GLU A 82 -10.20 13.11 4.84
CA GLU A 82 -10.85 14.42 4.99
C GLU A 82 -12.16 14.54 4.18
N GLY A 83 -12.58 13.47 3.49
CA GLY A 83 -13.84 13.40 2.77
C GLY A 83 -13.77 13.79 1.29
N VAL A 84 -12.58 14.05 0.75
CA VAL A 84 -12.40 14.38 -0.67
C VAL A 84 -12.41 13.09 -1.50
N PRO A 85 -13.37 12.92 -2.45
CA PRO A 85 -13.57 11.63 -3.12
C PRO A 85 -12.57 11.41 -4.27
N ILE A 86 -11.27 11.30 -3.98
CA ILE A 86 -10.27 10.97 -5.01
C ILE A 86 -10.38 9.49 -5.38
N LEU A 87 -10.81 9.15 -6.59
CA LEU A 87 -10.98 7.77 -7.04
C LEU A 87 -9.70 7.21 -7.68
N ALA A 88 -9.61 5.89 -7.74
CA ALA A 88 -8.57 5.18 -8.49
C ALA A 88 -9.12 3.86 -9.05
N ASP A 89 -8.76 3.53 -10.27
CA ASP A 89 -9.20 2.31 -10.98
C ASP A 89 -8.05 1.31 -11.26
N ASN A 90 -6.86 1.53 -10.67
CA ASN A 90 -5.61 0.77 -10.85
C ASN A 90 -5.05 0.71 -12.28
N VAL A 91 -5.76 1.24 -13.28
CA VAL A 91 -5.39 1.18 -14.70
C VAL A 91 -4.97 2.56 -15.19
N THR A 92 -5.85 3.54 -15.01
CA THR A 92 -5.78 4.84 -15.67
C THR A 92 -5.14 5.88 -14.75
N GLY A 93 -5.48 5.84 -13.46
CA GLY A 93 -4.85 6.69 -12.46
C GLY A 93 -5.84 7.26 -11.46
N TYR A 94 -5.67 8.52 -11.10
CA TYR A 94 -6.47 9.23 -10.11
C TYR A 94 -7.33 10.31 -10.77
N TYR A 95 -8.55 10.48 -10.27
CA TYR A 95 -9.54 11.46 -10.76
C TYR A 95 -10.57 11.78 -9.68
N LEU A 96 -11.38 12.82 -9.90
CA LEU A 96 -12.56 13.12 -9.09
C LEU A 96 -13.82 12.52 -9.76
N PRO A 97 -14.82 12.02 -9.03
CA PRO A 97 -16.01 11.44 -9.62
C PRO A 97 -16.83 12.52 -10.34
N ALA A 98 -17.07 12.35 -11.63
CA ALA A 98 -18.07 13.13 -12.37
C ALA A 98 -19.49 12.68 -12.02
N THR A 99 -19.67 11.42 -11.58
CA THR A 99 -20.99 10.85 -11.29
C THR A 99 -21.06 10.10 -9.96
N GLU A 100 -22.27 10.01 -9.39
CA GLU A 100 -22.51 9.16 -8.21
C GLU A 100 -22.24 7.68 -8.52
N HIS A 101 -22.39 7.26 -9.77
CA HIS A 101 -22.08 5.88 -10.17
C HIS A 101 -20.60 5.56 -9.96
N GLU A 102 -19.69 6.43 -10.41
CA GLU A 102 -18.24 6.26 -10.22
C GLU A 102 -17.88 6.23 -8.74
N ARG A 103 -18.41 7.17 -7.96
CA ARG A 103 -18.22 7.21 -6.50
C ARG A 103 -18.70 5.92 -5.85
N ALA A 104 -19.92 5.49 -6.15
CA ALA A 104 -20.51 4.28 -5.57
C ALA A 104 -19.73 3.02 -6.00
N ALA A 105 -19.28 2.95 -7.25
CA ALA A 105 -18.46 1.84 -7.75
C ALA A 105 -17.13 1.75 -6.99
N CYS A 106 -16.46 2.88 -6.77
CA CYS A 106 -15.22 2.92 -5.99
C CYS A 106 -15.44 2.47 -4.54
N VAL A 107 -16.47 2.97 -3.87
CA VAL A 107 -16.80 2.56 -2.50
C VAL A 107 -17.13 1.07 -2.41
N ARG A 108 -17.90 0.53 -3.37
CA ARG A 108 -18.17 -0.91 -3.46
C ARG A 108 -16.88 -1.72 -3.61
N SER A 109 -15.98 -1.29 -4.50
CA SER A 109 -14.68 -1.93 -4.71
C SER A 109 -13.80 -1.92 -3.45
N MET A 110 -13.72 -0.77 -2.75
CA MET A 110 -12.98 -0.65 -1.50
C MET A 110 -13.52 -1.59 -0.41
N ARG A 111 -14.86 -1.65 -0.24
CA ARG A 111 -15.51 -2.54 0.73
C ARG A 111 -15.28 -4.01 0.40
N HIS A 112 -15.36 -4.38 -0.88
CA HIS A 112 -15.08 -5.75 -1.31
C HIS A 112 -13.63 -6.14 -0.99
N ARG A 113 -12.66 -5.29 -1.36
CA ARG A 113 -11.24 -5.52 -1.06
C ARG A 113 -10.97 -5.62 0.44
N ALA A 114 -11.60 -4.77 1.26
CA ALA A 114 -11.49 -4.86 2.71
C ALA A 114 -12.01 -6.22 3.22
N GLY A 115 -13.12 -6.70 2.67
CA GLY A 115 -13.64 -8.05 2.96
C GLY A 115 -12.64 -9.16 2.63
N GLU A 116 -11.99 -9.09 1.46
CA GLU A 116 -10.96 -10.06 1.06
C GLU A 116 -9.74 -10.01 1.99
N ILE A 117 -9.25 -8.82 2.36
CA ILE A 117 -8.16 -8.65 3.33
C ILE A 117 -8.51 -9.31 4.66
N MET A 118 -9.73 -9.10 5.17
CA MET A 118 -10.18 -9.70 6.41
C MET A 118 -10.34 -11.23 6.31
N LYS A 119 -10.68 -11.77 5.14
CA LYS A 119 -10.70 -13.23 4.92
C LYS A 119 -9.28 -13.80 4.97
N SER A 120 -8.32 -13.16 4.30
CA SER A 120 -6.91 -13.57 4.33
C SER A 120 -6.32 -13.53 5.73
N ALA A 121 -6.57 -12.45 6.49
CA ALA A 121 -6.12 -12.34 7.88
C ALA A 121 -6.63 -13.51 8.74
N ARG A 122 -7.92 -13.81 8.66
CA ARG A 122 -8.52 -14.96 9.37
C ARG A 122 -7.96 -16.31 8.94
N ALA A 123 -7.57 -16.47 7.69
CA ALA A 123 -6.93 -17.69 7.23
C ALA A 123 -5.53 -17.86 7.84
N ILE A 124 -4.76 -16.77 7.93
CA ILE A 124 -3.43 -16.74 8.56
C ILE A 124 -3.57 -17.06 10.06
N GLU A 125 -4.50 -16.41 10.76
CA GLU A 125 -4.76 -16.66 12.19
C GLU A 125 -5.10 -18.13 12.50
N ARG A 126 -5.75 -18.84 11.56
CA ARG A 126 -6.13 -20.26 11.71
C ARG A 126 -5.02 -21.24 11.32
N ALA A 127 -4.02 -20.78 10.58
CA ALA A 127 -2.88 -21.62 10.17
C ALA A 127 -1.90 -21.86 11.33
N GLU A 128 -1.99 -21.05 12.39
CA GLU A 128 -1.31 -21.31 13.66
C GLU A 128 -2.15 -22.27 14.51
N GLY A 129 -1.88 -23.57 14.35
CA GLY A 129 -2.51 -24.67 15.08
C GLY A 129 -1.82 -25.99 14.82
#